data_AF-A0A9E4YT97-F1
#
_entry.id   AF-A0A9E4YT97-F1
#
_cell.length_a   1.000
_cell.length_b   1.000
_cell.length_c   1.000
_cell.angle_alpha   90.00
_cell.angle_beta   90.00
_cell.angle_gamma   90.00
#
_symmetry.space_group_name_H-M   'P 1'
#
loop_
_entity.id
_entity.type
_entity.pdbx_description
1 polymer ?
#
loop_
_entity_poly.entity_id
_entity_poly.type
_entity_poly.pdbx_seq_one_letter_code
_entity_poly.pdbx_strand_id
1 'polypeptide(L)'
;RLLADDLRQSIQPIKSAYEQFGVGKSLAEMTSEIAKSLPTEPLLSLALISSGLNSALLHSPTYPIPFIKPLDLENWEVAEEETEHSRRVDAFDTLSSLEESLRDLISGVMNEEHGPKWWKRNVPQDVRNDCRERKERKEQPHRPSLHPIYFANVGDYLKIISRSDNWRESFEPIFGNRTELEACFIWVINVRDPVAHARPVDDSDYTMFYAGSLWLRERIDRALASLV
;
A
#
# COMPACT_ATOMS: atom_id res chain seq x y z
N ARG A 1 25.68 9.33 7.66
CA ARG A 1 25.91 8.53 8.88
C ARG A 1 24.96 8.98 9.99
N LEU A 2 24.96 10.25 10.39
CA LEU A 2 24.04 10.79 11.42
C LEU A 2 22.54 10.51 11.17
N LEU A 3 22.03 10.73 9.94
CA LEU A 3 20.61 10.47 9.57
C LEU A 3 20.17 9.00 9.68
N ALA A 4 21.09 8.04 9.51
CA ALA A 4 20.74 6.62 9.54
C ALA A 4 20.69 6.07 10.97
N ASP A 5 21.44 6.68 11.88
CA ASP A 5 21.47 6.32 13.29
C ASP A 5 20.26 6.90 14.03
N ASP A 6 19.84 8.12 13.70
CA ASP A 6 18.60 8.73 14.22
C ASP A 6 17.36 7.95 13.79
N LEU A 7 17.25 7.57 12.50
CA LEU A 7 16.12 6.77 12.03
C LEU A 7 16.08 5.39 12.71
N ARG A 8 17.25 4.78 12.95
CA ARG A 8 17.35 3.52 13.69
C ARG A 8 16.90 3.68 15.14
N GLN A 9 17.28 4.76 15.81
CA GLN A 9 16.82 5.04 17.18
C GLN A 9 15.32 5.30 17.25
N SER A 10 14.74 6.04 16.29
CA SER A 10 13.31 6.34 16.26
C SER A 10 12.43 5.12 15.97
N ILE A 11 12.93 4.13 15.23
CA ILE A 11 12.16 2.93 14.84
C ILE A 11 12.35 1.77 15.84
N GLN A 12 13.39 1.81 16.69
CA GLN A 12 13.63 0.76 17.69
C GLN A 12 12.47 0.50 18.68
N PRO A 13 11.77 1.51 19.21
CA PRO A 13 10.61 1.29 20.08
C PRO A 13 9.49 0.55 19.38
N ILE A 14 9.24 0.87 18.10
CA ILE A 14 8.21 0.26 17.26
C ILE A 14 8.56 -1.20 17.00
N LYS A 15 9.83 -1.47 16.64
CA LYS A 15 10.33 -2.82 16.40
C LYS A 15 10.28 -3.68 17.66
N SER A 16 10.65 -3.13 18.81
CA SER A 16 10.63 -3.85 20.10
C SER A 16 9.21 -4.11 20.61
N ALA A 17 8.29 -3.15 20.42
CA ALA A 17 6.87 -3.34 20.68
C ALA A 17 6.28 -4.46 19.79
N TYR A 18 6.67 -4.48 18.51
CA TYR A 18 6.22 -5.49 17.55
C TYR A 18 6.77 -6.90 17.86
N GLU A 19 8.04 -7.03 18.25
CA GLU A 19 8.66 -8.31 18.62
C GLU A 19 8.11 -8.91 19.92
N GLN A 20 7.65 -8.08 20.87
CA GLN A 20 7.01 -8.53 22.12
C GLN A 20 5.55 -8.95 21.96
N PHE A 21 4.92 -8.64 20.82
CA PHE A 21 3.47 -8.80 20.60
C PHE A 21 3.06 -10.19 20.08
N GLY A 22 4.01 -11.12 20.00
CA GLY A 22 3.79 -12.49 19.55
C GLY A 22 2.80 -13.27 20.41
N VAL A 23 1.67 -13.63 19.79
CA VAL A 23 0.67 -14.64 20.18
C VAL A 23 -0.39 -14.20 21.19
N GLY A 24 -1.62 -13.96 20.68
CA GLY A 24 -2.86 -14.07 21.47
C GLY A 24 -3.69 -12.80 21.71
N LYS A 25 -3.35 -11.64 21.14
CA LYS A 25 -4.10 -10.38 21.33
C LYS A 25 -5.03 -10.04 20.17
N SER A 26 -6.14 -9.37 20.48
CA SER A 26 -7.20 -9.02 19.52
C SER A 26 -6.85 -7.80 18.66
N LEU A 27 -7.51 -7.68 17.50
CA LEU A 27 -7.28 -6.59 16.53
C LEU A 27 -7.41 -5.18 17.15
N ALA A 28 -8.32 -5.03 18.12
CA ALA A 28 -8.55 -3.76 18.84
C ALA A 28 -7.39 -3.38 19.79
N GLU A 29 -6.72 -4.38 20.35
CA GLU A 29 -5.54 -4.16 21.21
C GLU A 29 -4.32 -3.83 20.36
N MET A 30 -4.22 -4.41 19.16
CA MET A 30 -3.17 -4.07 18.19
C MET A 30 -3.30 -2.62 17.70
N THR A 31 -4.50 -2.19 17.31
CA THR A 31 -4.71 -0.81 16.80
C THR A 31 -4.45 0.24 17.87
N SER A 32 -4.83 -0.02 19.12
CA SER A 32 -4.58 0.90 20.24
C SER A 32 -3.10 1.06 20.56
N GLU A 33 -2.30 -0.01 20.50
CA GLU A 33 -0.85 0.07 20.79
C GLU A 33 -0.03 0.58 19.61
N ILE A 34 -0.41 0.24 18.37
CA ILE A 34 0.22 0.81 17.18
C ILE A 34 0.03 2.33 17.16
N ALA A 35 -1.19 2.81 17.45
CA ALA A 35 -1.49 4.24 17.55
C ALA A 35 -0.65 4.97 18.63
N LYS A 36 -0.20 4.29 19.69
CA LYS A 36 0.69 4.86 20.71
C LYS A 36 2.16 4.87 20.30
N SER A 37 2.53 4.05 19.33
CA SER A 37 3.92 3.85 18.89
C SER A 37 4.25 4.55 17.57
N LEU A 38 3.26 5.08 16.84
CA LEU A 38 3.54 5.92 15.68
C LEU A 38 4.35 7.14 16.13
N PRO A 39 5.46 7.47 15.43
CA PRO A 39 6.16 8.71 15.68
C PRO A 39 5.18 9.86 15.41
N THR A 40 5.10 10.81 16.33
CA THR A 40 4.20 11.97 16.25
C THR A 40 4.52 12.93 15.10
N GLU A 41 5.62 12.73 14.39
CA GLU A 41 6.06 13.54 13.26
C GLU A 41 6.25 12.66 12.01
N PRO A 42 5.72 13.07 10.83
CA PRO A 42 5.91 12.33 9.59
C PRO A 42 7.39 12.28 9.19
N LEU A 43 7.79 11.19 8.54
CA LEU A 43 9.16 10.85 8.10
C LEU A 43 9.76 11.79 7.03
N LEU A 44 9.31 13.04 6.94
CA LEU A 44 10.00 14.13 6.28
C LEU A 44 10.73 14.93 7.36
N SER A 45 12.02 14.66 7.55
CA SER A 45 12.79 15.38 8.57
C SER A 45 12.64 16.89 8.38
N LEU A 46 12.29 17.62 9.45
CA LEU A 46 12.27 19.09 9.50
C LEU A 46 13.53 19.75 8.90
N ALA A 47 14.67 19.05 8.96
CA ALA A 47 15.92 19.45 8.32
C ALA A 47 15.81 19.65 6.80
N LEU A 48 15.07 18.79 6.08
CA LEU A 48 14.84 18.89 4.63
C LEU A 48 13.96 20.09 4.30
N ILE A 49 12.89 20.31 5.06
CA ILE A 49 11.99 21.45 4.91
C ILE A 49 12.73 22.76 5.25
N SER A 50 13.53 22.78 6.33
CA SER A 50 14.32 23.95 6.75
C SER A 50 15.47 24.30 5.80
N SER A 51 15.93 23.33 5.01
CA SER A 51 17.00 23.55 4.03
C SER A 51 16.50 24.13 2.71
N GLY A 52 15.18 24.27 2.53
CA GLY A 52 14.57 24.78 1.31
C GLY A 52 14.73 23.85 0.09
N LEU A 53 15.21 22.62 0.28
CA LEU A 53 15.34 21.62 -0.78
C LEU A 53 13.99 20.95 -1.05
N ASN A 54 13.14 21.65 -1.78
CA ASN A 54 11.97 21.07 -2.41
C ASN A 54 12.43 20.41 -3.72
N SER A 55 12.17 19.11 -3.94
CA SER A 55 12.70 18.39 -5.12
C SER A 55 12.24 19.00 -6.47
N ALA A 56 11.19 19.82 -6.44
CA ALA A 56 10.69 20.59 -7.57
C ALA A 56 11.62 21.75 -8.03
N LEU A 57 12.61 22.16 -7.23
CA LEU A 57 13.47 23.34 -7.52
C LEU A 57 14.68 23.05 -8.43
N LEU A 58 14.99 21.79 -8.77
CA LEU A 58 16.20 21.47 -9.53
C LEU A 58 16.09 21.69 -11.05
N HIS A 59 14.89 21.93 -11.60
CA HIS A 59 14.69 21.85 -13.07
C HIS A 59 13.92 22.98 -13.77
N SER A 60 13.66 24.14 -13.15
CA SER A 60 12.96 25.24 -13.85
C SER A 60 13.74 26.57 -13.83
N PRO A 61 13.98 27.21 -14.99
CA PRO A 61 14.68 28.50 -15.03
C PRO A 61 13.80 29.64 -14.52
N THR A 62 14.36 30.40 -13.58
CA THR A 62 14.06 31.79 -13.20
C THR A 62 12.58 32.22 -13.18
N TYR A 63 11.87 31.83 -12.13
CA TYR A 63 10.70 32.60 -11.66
C TYR A 63 11.15 33.58 -10.56
N PRO A 64 10.60 34.81 -10.51
CA PRO A 64 10.79 35.68 -9.35
C PRO A 64 10.24 34.96 -8.13
N ILE A 65 11.11 34.75 -7.14
CA ILE A 65 10.74 34.09 -5.87
C ILE A 65 9.65 34.96 -5.24
N PRO A 66 8.40 34.49 -5.11
CA PRO A 66 7.39 35.24 -4.37
C PRO A 66 7.91 35.45 -2.96
N PHE A 67 7.71 36.64 -2.39
CA PHE A 67 8.04 36.88 -0.99
C PHE A 67 7.19 35.95 -0.13
N ILE A 68 7.77 34.83 0.31
CA ILE A 68 7.16 33.91 1.24
C ILE A 68 7.30 34.55 2.61
N LYS A 69 6.17 34.87 3.27
CA LYS A 69 6.20 35.32 4.66
C LYS A 69 6.94 34.26 5.49
N PRO A 70 7.87 34.64 6.38
CA PRO A 70 8.52 33.67 7.25
C PRO A 70 7.46 32.88 8.02
N LEU A 71 7.65 31.56 8.06
CA LEU A 71 6.78 30.64 8.78
C LEU A 71 6.69 31.09 10.24
N ASP A 72 5.48 31.41 10.71
CA ASP A 72 5.26 31.63 12.13
C ASP A 72 5.25 30.26 12.81
N LEU A 73 6.43 29.80 13.21
CA LEU A 73 6.64 28.48 13.82
C LEU A 73 5.91 28.34 15.17
N GLU A 74 5.54 29.44 15.83
CA GLU A 74 4.81 29.41 17.10
C GLU A 74 3.30 29.21 16.90
N ASN A 75 2.75 29.53 15.72
CA ASN A 75 1.33 29.36 15.36
C ASN A 75 1.12 28.53 14.08
N TRP A 76 2.07 27.66 13.74
CA TRP A 76 1.96 26.80 12.56
C TRP A 76 0.91 25.71 12.78
N GLU A 77 -0.34 26.04 12.50
CA GLU A 77 -1.37 25.04 12.27
C GLU A 77 -1.14 24.45 10.89
N VAL A 78 -0.87 23.14 10.83
CA VAL A 78 -0.83 22.43 9.54
C VAL A 78 -2.21 22.58 8.91
N ALA A 79 -2.27 23.26 7.76
CA ALA A 79 -3.54 23.45 7.07
C ALA A 79 -4.14 22.09 6.70
N GLU A 80 -5.46 21.94 6.86
CA GLU A 80 -6.18 20.71 6.53
C GLU A 80 -5.85 20.22 5.11
N GLU A 81 -5.70 21.15 4.15
CA GLU A 81 -5.27 20.87 2.78
C GLU A 81 -3.89 20.20 2.67
N GLU A 82 -2.93 20.56 3.54
CA GLU A 82 -1.59 19.95 3.59
C GLU A 82 -1.66 18.52 4.15
N THR A 83 -2.52 18.29 5.16
CA THR A 83 -2.76 16.95 5.71
C THR A 83 -3.43 16.02 4.69
N GLU A 84 -4.43 16.51 3.95
CA GLU A 84 -5.09 15.76 2.88
C GLU A 84 -4.13 15.42 1.74
N HIS A 85 -3.28 16.38 1.35
CA HIS A 85 -2.26 16.15 0.34
C HIS A 85 -1.28 15.06 0.78
N SER A 86 -0.81 15.12 2.03
CA SER A 86 0.11 14.14 2.60
C SER A 86 -0.51 12.73 2.63
N ARG A 87 -1.76 12.59 3.13
CA ARG A 87 -2.48 11.30 3.13
C ARG A 87 -2.62 10.71 1.73
N ARG A 88 -2.90 11.55 0.74
CA ARG A 88 -3.06 11.10 -0.65
C ARG A 88 -1.75 10.60 -1.26
N VAL A 89 -0.64 11.29 -0.99
CA VAL A 89 0.68 10.87 -1.48
C VAL A 89 1.09 9.54 -0.83
N ASP A 90 0.95 9.42 0.48
CA ASP A 90 1.26 8.16 1.18
C ASP A 90 0.37 7.00 0.70
N ALA A 91 -0.93 7.25 0.55
CA ALA A 91 -1.86 6.24 0.06
C ALA A 91 -1.53 5.79 -1.37
N PHE A 92 -1.07 6.70 -2.23
CA PHE A 92 -0.65 6.36 -3.59
C PHE A 92 0.56 5.43 -3.61
N ASP A 93 1.60 5.74 -2.83
CA ASP A 93 2.82 4.94 -2.77
C ASP A 93 2.56 3.57 -2.12
N THR A 94 1.79 3.55 -1.03
CA THR A 94 1.38 2.33 -0.34
C THR A 94 0.54 1.44 -1.26
N LEU A 95 -0.45 2.00 -1.95
CA LEU A 95 -1.28 1.25 -2.88
C LEU A 95 -0.47 0.69 -4.06
N SER A 96 0.39 1.50 -4.66
CA SER A 96 1.18 1.08 -5.82
C SER A 96 2.10 -0.10 -5.49
N SER A 97 2.80 -0.02 -4.35
CA SER A 97 3.66 -1.11 -3.88
C SER A 97 2.86 -2.36 -3.46
N LEU A 98 1.68 -2.18 -2.87
CA LEU A 98 0.79 -3.29 -2.50
C LEU A 98 0.24 -4.01 -3.75
N GLU A 99 -0.20 -3.28 -4.78
CA GLU A 99 -0.69 -3.87 -6.03
C GLU A 99 0.38 -4.67 -6.76
N GLU A 100 1.63 -4.22 -6.73
CA GLU A 100 2.78 -4.96 -7.26
C GLU A 100 3.02 -6.24 -6.45
N SER A 101 3.10 -6.12 -5.12
CA SER A 101 3.35 -7.26 -4.23
C SER A 101 2.24 -8.33 -4.29
N LEU A 102 0.97 -7.91 -4.39
CA LEU A 102 -0.17 -8.81 -4.58
C LEU A 102 -0.07 -9.56 -5.91
N ARG A 103 0.33 -8.87 -6.98
CA ARG A 103 0.48 -9.47 -8.31
C ARG A 103 1.57 -10.53 -8.29
N ASP A 104 2.69 -10.24 -7.66
CA ASP A 104 3.84 -11.14 -7.56
C ASP A 104 3.48 -12.36 -6.71
N LEU A 105 2.82 -12.15 -5.56
CA LEU A 105 2.34 -13.24 -4.71
C LEU A 105 1.39 -14.17 -5.48
N ILE A 106 0.34 -13.63 -6.08
CA ILE A 106 -0.64 -14.43 -6.83
C ILE A 106 0.05 -15.16 -7.98
N SER A 107 0.92 -14.49 -8.72
CA SER A 107 1.62 -15.12 -9.85
C SER A 107 2.56 -16.23 -9.38
N GLY A 108 3.29 -16.03 -8.27
CA GLY A 108 4.19 -17.02 -7.71
C GLY A 108 3.44 -18.25 -7.22
N VAL A 109 2.54 -18.05 -6.26
CA VAL A 109 1.75 -19.12 -5.62
C VAL A 109 0.96 -19.92 -6.66
N MET A 110 0.26 -19.24 -7.57
CA MET A 110 -0.58 -19.94 -8.55
C MET A 110 0.24 -20.69 -9.60
N ASN A 111 1.43 -20.20 -9.97
CA ASN A 111 2.32 -20.93 -10.87
C ASN A 111 2.92 -22.16 -10.20
N GLU A 112 3.26 -22.09 -8.91
CA GLU A 112 3.80 -23.21 -8.16
C GLU A 112 2.76 -24.32 -7.97
N GLU A 113 1.57 -23.98 -7.46
CA GLU A 113 0.54 -24.96 -7.11
C GLU A 113 -0.21 -25.53 -8.33
N HIS A 114 -0.44 -24.71 -9.35
CA HIS A 114 -1.31 -25.09 -10.48
C HIS A 114 -0.61 -25.06 -11.84
N GLY A 115 0.68 -24.70 -11.88
CA GLY A 115 1.48 -24.64 -13.09
C GLY A 115 1.08 -23.50 -14.05
N PRO A 116 1.72 -23.40 -15.23
CA PRO A 116 1.60 -22.24 -16.12
C PRO A 116 0.21 -22.01 -16.74
N LYS A 117 -0.73 -22.95 -16.53
CA LYS A 117 -2.11 -22.85 -17.03
C LYS A 117 -3.10 -22.35 -15.97
N TRP A 118 -2.62 -21.98 -14.79
CA TRP A 118 -3.45 -21.49 -13.68
C TRP A 118 -4.38 -20.35 -14.10
N TRP A 119 -3.89 -19.41 -14.93
CA TRP A 119 -4.71 -18.28 -15.40
C TRP A 119 -6.01 -18.73 -16.08
N LYS A 120 -6.01 -19.86 -16.80
CA LYS A 120 -7.21 -20.35 -17.49
C LYS A 120 -8.10 -21.24 -16.63
N ARG A 121 -7.59 -21.85 -15.57
CA ARG A 121 -8.30 -22.86 -14.77
C ARG A 121 -8.79 -22.29 -13.44
N ASN A 122 -7.93 -21.54 -12.77
CA ASN A 122 -8.09 -21.12 -11.38
C ASN A 122 -8.54 -19.66 -11.24
N VAL A 123 -8.49 -18.86 -12.31
CA VAL A 123 -9.05 -17.50 -12.29
C VAL A 123 -10.54 -17.54 -12.66
N PRO A 124 -11.43 -16.91 -11.87
CA PRO A 124 -12.86 -16.76 -12.19
C PRO A 124 -13.11 -16.22 -13.61
N GLN A 125 -14.19 -16.66 -14.26
CA GLN A 125 -14.48 -16.28 -15.65
C GLN A 125 -14.75 -14.79 -15.83
N ASP A 126 -15.44 -14.18 -14.87
CA ASP A 126 -15.70 -12.74 -14.82
C ASP A 126 -14.39 -11.95 -14.78
N VAL A 127 -13.48 -12.27 -13.85
CA VAL A 127 -12.16 -11.63 -13.73
C VAL A 127 -11.36 -11.75 -15.03
N ARG A 128 -11.38 -12.92 -15.68
CA ARG A 128 -10.68 -13.12 -16.97
C ARG A 128 -11.26 -12.27 -18.08
N ASN A 129 -12.58 -12.12 -18.13
CA ASN A 129 -13.26 -11.30 -19.13
C ASN A 129 -12.93 -9.83 -18.93
N ASP A 130 -13.03 -9.35 -17.69
CA ASP A 130 -12.74 -7.97 -17.33
C ASP A 130 -11.27 -7.60 -17.61
N CYS A 131 -10.32 -8.48 -17.24
CA CYS A 131 -8.91 -8.27 -17.53
C CYS A 131 -8.64 -8.28 -19.05
N ARG A 132 -9.33 -9.14 -19.82
CA ARG A 132 -9.21 -9.17 -21.28
C ARG A 132 -9.71 -7.86 -21.90
N GLU A 133 -10.87 -7.37 -21.50
CA GLU A 133 -11.43 -6.11 -22.01
C GLU A 133 -10.53 -4.92 -21.67
N ARG A 134 -10.02 -4.85 -20.44
CA ARG A 134 -9.07 -3.80 -20.03
C ARG A 134 -7.76 -3.90 -20.79
N LYS A 135 -7.28 -5.11 -21.06
CA LYS A 135 -6.09 -5.35 -21.89
C LYS A 135 -6.32 -4.86 -23.31
N GLU A 136 -7.38 -5.28 -23.98
CA GLU A 136 -7.71 -4.85 -25.35
C GLU A 136 -7.82 -3.32 -25.48
N ARG A 137 -8.33 -2.64 -24.44
CA ARG A 137 -8.42 -1.17 -24.41
C ARG A 137 -7.10 -0.45 -24.16
N LYS A 138 -6.18 -1.04 -23.38
CA LYS A 138 -4.94 -0.38 -22.91
C LYS A 138 -3.69 -0.83 -23.67
N GLU A 139 -3.77 -1.98 -24.31
CA GLU A 139 -2.66 -2.59 -25.05
C GLU A 139 -2.36 -1.76 -26.29
N GLN A 140 -1.07 -1.47 -26.48
CA GLN A 140 -0.60 -0.69 -27.62
C GLN A 140 0.17 -1.62 -28.56
N PRO A 141 -0.08 -1.57 -29.89
CA PRO A 141 0.55 -2.48 -30.86
C PRO A 141 2.09 -2.45 -30.83
N HIS A 142 2.68 -1.34 -30.39
CA HIS A 142 4.12 -1.10 -30.41
C HIS A 142 4.83 -1.48 -29.10
N ARG A 143 4.09 -1.99 -28.10
CA ARG A 143 4.65 -2.41 -26.80
C ARG A 143 4.56 -3.92 -26.63
N PRO A 144 5.50 -4.56 -25.91
CA PRO A 144 5.39 -5.97 -25.58
C PRO A 144 4.09 -6.23 -24.81
N SER A 145 3.41 -7.30 -25.18
CA SER A 145 2.17 -7.73 -24.55
C SER A 145 2.44 -8.18 -23.11
N LEU A 146 1.75 -7.56 -22.15
CA LEU A 146 1.85 -7.96 -20.73
C LEU A 146 0.92 -9.13 -20.41
N HIS A 147 1.26 -9.88 -19.36
CA HIS A 147 0.38 -10.93 -18.85
C HIS A 147 -0.96 -10.32 -18.40
N PRO A 148 -2.11 -11.00 -18.61
CA PRO A 148 -3.42 -10.45 -18.26
C PRO A 148 -3.57 -9.99 -16.81
N ILE A 149 -2.81 -10.56 -15.86
CA ILE A 149 -2.82 -10.13 -14.45
C ILE A 149 -2.38 -8.68 -14.24
N TYR A 150 -1.59 -8.09 -15.16
CA TYR A 150 -1.22 -6.66 -15.12
C TYR A 150 -2.41 -5.73 -15.36
N PHE A 151 -3.55 -6.27 -15.82
CA PHE A 151 -4.78 -5.53 -16.07
C PHE A 151 -5.87 -5.81 -15.02
N ALA A 152 -5.53 -6.57 -13.98
CA ALA A 152 -6.38 -6.81 -12.82
C ALA A 152 -6.33 -5.61 -11.86
N ASN A 153 -7.46 -5.32 -11.21
CA ASN A 153 -7.56 -4.35 -10.13
C ASN A 153 -7.54 -5.05 -8.76
N VAL A 154 -7.45 -4.30 -7.66
CA VAL A 154 -7.50 -4.84 -6.28
C VAL A 154 -8.69 -5.78 -6.04
N GLY A 155 -9.88 -5.42 -6.53
CA GLY A 155 -11.07 -6.28 -6.41
C GLY A 155 -10.98 -7.60 -7.18
N ASP A 156 -10.23 -7.63 -8.29
CA ASP A 156 -9.99 -8.85 -9.06
C ASP A 156 -9.06 -9.79 -8.30
N TYR A 157 -8.04 -9.25 -7.62
CA TYR A 157 -7.17 -10.04 -6.75
C TYR A 157 -7.94 -10.70 -5.61
N LEU A 158 -8.86 -9.97 -4.95
CA LEU A 158 -9.70 -10.54 -3.91
C LEU A 158 -10.52 -11.73 -4.44
N LYS A 159 -11.12 -11.59 -5.62
CA LYS A 159 -11.91 -12.67 -6.26
C LYS A 159 -11.05 -13.90 -6.59
N ILE A 160 -9.80 -13.69 -7.03
CA ILE A 160 -8.88 -14.79 -7.31
C ILE A 160 -8.51 -15.52 -6.02
N ILE A 161 -8.11 -14.77 -4.99
CA ILE A 161 -7.67 -15.31 -3.69
C ILE A 161 -8.83 -16.02 -2.98
N SER A 162 -10.01 -15.41 -2.98
CA SER A 162 -11.19 -15.87 -2.24
C SER A 162 -11.98 -16.96 -2.96
N ARG A 163 -11.57 -17.34 -4.19
CA ARG A 163 -12.15 -18.49 -4.89
C ARG A 163 -11.93 -19.74 -4.04
N SER A 164 -12.97 -20.55 -3.85
CA SER A 164 -12.99 -21.58 -2.79
C SER A 164 -11.88 -22.63 -2.89
N ASP A 165 -11.50 -23.02 -4.10
CA ASP A 165 -10.39 -23.92 -4.41
C ASP A 165 -9.05 -23.24 -4.09
N ASN A 166 -8.79 -22.07 -4.69
CA ASN A 166 -7.55 -21.33 -4.47
C ASN A 166 -7.34 -20.96 -2.99
N TRP A 167 -8.42 -20.60 -2.29
CA TRP A 167 -8.38 -20.28 -0.87
C TRP A 167 -7.85 -21.46 -0.06
N ARG A 168 -8.51 -22.61 -0.15
CA ARG A 168 -8.16 -23.80 0.65
C ARG A 168 -6.81 -24.38 0.27
N GLU A 169 -6.47 -24.36 -1.02
CA GLU A 169 -5.28 -25.02 -1.53
C GLU A 169 -4.03 -24.16 -1.37
N SER A 170 -4.15 -22.83 -1.42
CA SER A 170 -2.97 -21.96 -1.56
C SER A 170 -2.95 -20.76 -0.61
N PHE A 171 -4.09 -20.11 -0.36
CA PHE A 171 -4.09 -18.79 0.30
C PHE A 171 -4.49 -18.81 1.78
N GLU A 172 -5.21 -19.83 2.24
CA GLU A 172 -5.59 -20.01 3.64
C GLU A 172 -4.36 -20.08 4.57
N PRO A 173 -3.26 -20.81 4.25
CA PRO A 173 -2.07 -20.81 5.08
C PRO A 173 -1.36 -19.44 5.17
N ILE A 174 -1.54 -18.59 4.16
CA ILE A 174 -0.89 -17.27 4.06
C ILE A 174 -1.67 -16.23 4.87
N PHE A 175 -2.98 -16.19 4.69
CA PHE A 175 -3.83 -15.13 5.24
C PHE A 175 -4.57 -15.55 6.52
N GLY A 176 -4.74 -16.85 6.76
CA GLY A 176 -5.44 -17.40 7.91
C GLY A 176 -6.95 -17.24 7.79
N ASN A 177 -7.48 -16.09 8.18
CA ASN A 177 -8.92 -15.85 8.22
C ASN A 177 -9.42 -15.11 6.96
N ARG A 178 -10.37 -15.74 6.26
CA ARG A 178 -10.97 -15.18 5.05
C ARG A 178 -11.73 -13.86 5.29
N THR A 179 -12.45 -13.76 6.41
CA THR A 179 -13.23 -12.55 6.73
C THR A 179 -12.31 -11.37 7.05
N GLU A 180 -11.17 -11.62 7.70
CA GLU A 180 -10.15 -10.59 7.94
C GLU A 180 -9.53 -10.10 6.63
N LEU A 181 -9.23 -11.04 5.71
CA LEU A 181 -8.75 -10.71 4.37
C LEU A 181 -9.77 -9.82 3.64
N GLU A 182 -11.02 -10.25 3.56
CA GLU A 182 -12.10 -9.53 2.86
C GLU A 182 -12.28 -8.12 3.45
N ALA A 183 -12.22 -7.96 4.78
CA ALA A 183 -12.29 -6.65 5.44
C ALA A 183 -11.12 -5.74 5.04
N CYS A 184 -9.88 -6.25 5.07
CA CYS A 184 -8.70 -5.47 4.67
C CYS A 184 -8.78 -5.03 3.20
N PHE A 185 -9.23 -5.93 2.31
CA PHE A 185 -9.40 -5.59 0.90
C PHE A 185 -10.49 -4.52 0.68
N ILE A 186 -11.59 -4.55 1.44
CA ILE A 186 -12.63 -3.52 1.35
C ILE A 186 -12.05 -2.15 1.71
N TRP A 187 -11.24 -2.05 2.77
CA TRP A 187 -10.59 -0.79 3.15
C TRP A 187 -9.64 -0.29 2.06
N VAL A 188 -8.88 -1.19 1.43
CA VAL A 188 -8.01 -0.84 0.30
C VAL A 188 -8.80 -0.35 -0.91
N ILE A 189 -9.89 -1.04 -1.27
CA ILE A 189 -10.73 -0.69 -2.42
C ILE A 189 -11.37 0.69 -2.23
N ASN A 190 -11.82 1.03 -1.02
CA ASN A 190 -12.45 2.31 -0.73
C ASN A 190 -11.52 3.52 -0.99
N VAL A 191 -10.23 3.39 -0.68
CA VAL A 191 -9.25 4.47 -0.88
C VAL A 191 -8.64 4.48 -2.29
N ARG A 192 -8.65 3.33 -2.98
CA ARG A 192 -8.05 3.19 -4.31
C ARG A 192 -8.62 4.16 -5.35
N ASP A 193 -9.94 4.27 -5.43
CA ASP A 193 -10.60 5.13 -6.43
C ASP A 193 -10.37 6.62 -6.17
N PRO A 194 -10.55 7.14 -4.93
CA PRO A 194 -10.17 8.50 -4.57
C PRO A 194 -8.73 8.85 -4.95
N VAL A 195 -7.78 7.98 -4.59
CA VAL A 195 -6.35 8.17 -4.88
C VAL A 195 -6.08 8.24 -6.38
N ALA A 196 -6.63 7.31 -7.17
CA ALA A 196 -6.44 7.26 -8.62
C ALA A 196 -7.02 8.49 -9.36
N HIS A 197 -8.02 9.15 -8.77
CA HIS A 197 -8.68 10.33 -9.33
C HIS A 197 -8.26 11.65 -8.66
N ALA A 198 -7.20 11.61 -7.83
CA ALA A 198 -6.71 12.75 -7.06
C ALA A 198 -7.78 13.43 -6.18
N ARG A 199 -8.78 12.67 -5.71
CA ARG A 199 -9.84 13.15 -4.81
C ARG A 199 -9.33 13.15 -3.36
N PRO A 200 -9.93 13.96 -2.46
CA PRO A 200 -9.63 13.90 -1.04
C PRO A 200 -9.89 12.52 -0.46
N VAL A 201 -9.06 12.14 0.52
CA VAL A 201 -9.21 10.91 1.30
C VAL A 201 -9.48 11.33 2.75
N ASP A 202 -10.61 10.88 3.28
CA ASP A 202 -11.00 11.13 4.66
C ASP A 202 -10.04 10.46 5.65
N ASP A 203 -9.88 11.05 6.84
CA ASP A 203 -8.96 10.55 7.86
C ASP A 203 -9.33 9.14 8.34
N SER A 204 -10.62 8.87 8.49
CA SER A 204 -11.11 7.55 8.90
C SER A 204 -10.81 6.51 7.83
N ASP A 205 -11.11 6.82 6.56
CA ASP A 205 -10.85 5.92 5.44
C ASP A 205 -9.35 5.64 5.27
N TYR A 206 -8.52 6.68 5.41
CA TYR A 206 -7.06 6.55 5.37
C TYR A 206 -6.54 5.67 6.51
N THR A 207 -7.03 5.85 7.72
CA THR A 207 -6.62 5.03 8.88
C THR A 207 -6.93 3.56 8.66
N MET A 208 -8.13 3.24 8.18
CA MET A 208 -8.54 1.87 7.87
C MET A 208 -7.74 1.28 6.70
N PHE A 209 -7.50 2.08 5.66
CA PHE A 209 -6.63 1.71 4.54
C PHE A 209 -5.22 1.37 5.00
N TYR A 210 -4.62 2.21 5.84
CA TYR A 210 -3.26 2.04 6.31
C TYR A 210 -3.13 0.75 7.15
N ALA A 211 -4.07 0.54 8.09
CA ALA A 211 -4.12 -0.67 8.90
C ALA A 211 -4.28 -1.95 8.03
N GLY A 212 -5.20 -1.92 7.06
CA GLY A 212 -5.41 -3.04 6.13
C GLY A 212 -4.19 -3.31 5.25
N SER A 213 -3.56 -2.25 4.75
CA SER A 213 -2.37 -2.34 3.90
C SER A 213 -1.16 -2.92 4.65
N LEU A 214 -0.95 -2.52 5.91
CA LEU A 214 0.09 -3.10 6.76
C LEU A 214 -0.16 -4.59 7.02
N TRP A 215 -1.40 -4.95 7.39
CA TRP A 215 -1.77 -6.34 7.65
C TRP A 215 -1.56 -7.25 6.43
N LEU A 216 -1.92 -6.75 5.24
CA LEU A 216 -1.70 -7.45 3.97
C LEU A 216 -0.22 -7.58 3.67
N ARG A 217 0.52 -6.46 3.74
CA ARG A 217 1.94 -6.43 3.38
C ARG A 217 2.77 -7.38 4.23
N GLU A 218 2.54 -7.41 5.53
CA GLU A 218 3.24 -8.33 6.43
C GLU A 218 3.11 -9.80 5.98
N ARG A 219 1.90 -10.23 5.62
CA ARG A 219 1.63 -11.60 5.18
C ARG A 219 2.16 -11.90 3.79
N ILE A 220 2.02 -10.92 2.88
CA ILE A 220 2.56 -11.02 1.52
C ILE A 220 4.08 -11.14 1.56
N ASP A 221 4.76 -10.29 2.33
CA ASP A 221 6.23 -10.29 2.43
C ASP A 221 6.74 -11.60 3.05
N ARG A 222 6.07 -12.12 4.09
CA ARG A 222 6.39 -13.44 4.67
C ARG A 222 6.22 -14.57 3.65
N ALA A 223 5.14 -14.56 2.88
CA ALA A 223 4.88 -15.57 1.86
C ALA A 223 5.89 -15.47 0.70
N LEU A 224 6.17 -14.27 0.20
CA LEU A 224 7.18 -14.05 -0.84
C LEU A 224 8.58 -14.48 -0.39
N ALA A 225 8.95 -14.22 0.88
CA ALA A 225 10.20 -14.69 1.45
C ALA A 225 10.31 -16.23 1.55
N SER A 226 9.17 -16.95 1.57
CA SER A 226 9.16 -18.41 1.57
C SER A 226 9.20 -19.04 0.18
N LEU A 227 8.92 -18.26 -0.88
CA LEU A 227 8.94 -18.69 -2.28
C LEU A 227 10.33 -18.58 -2.94
N VAL A 228 11.29 -17.92 -2.27
CA VAL A 228 12.68 -17.68 -2.73
C VAL A 228 13.64 -18.60 -1.98
#